data_AF-A0A4V1SWG1-F1
#
_entry.id   AF-A0A4V1SWG1-F1
#
_cell.length_a   1.000
_cell.length_b   1.000
_cell.length_c   1.000
_cell.angle_alpha   90.00
_cell.angle_beta   90.00
_cell.angle_gamma   90.00
#
_symmetry.space_group_name_H-M   'P 1'
#
loop_
_entity.id
_entity.type
_entity.pdbx_description
1 polymer ?
#
loop_
_entity_poly.entity_id
_entity_poly.type
_entity_poly.pdbx_seq_one_letter_code
_entity_poly.pdbx_strand_id
1 'polypeptide(L)'
;NLTPDEARIYITNHNEAASYSSYTTFRITDSVAVIHNNQLQERVRTAYDAQLIEALAARMQQNGYTRVQAGVTPDIGINISRVYNDYSGVISYPDYWGGYGGYWDPYAWGYPDYGYYFPGIVGTYTVTDGAVSIDMFDVKNAGTNNQLAFLWSGLIRGNGTFIQANIDKHVQALFEQSPYLTRN
;
A
#
# COMPACT_ATOMS: atom_id res chain seq x y z
N ASN A 1 -11.72 -3.14 -19.85
CA ASN A 1 -10.89 -2.22 -19.06
C ASN A 1 -11.51 -2.10 -17.68
N LEU A 2 -10.77 -2.48 -16.64
CA LEU A 2 -11.16 -2.18 -15.27
C LEU A 2 -11.10 -0.67 -15.05
N THR A 3 -12.09 -0.13 -14.37
CA THR A 3 -12.09 1.26 -13.89
C THR A 3 -10.94 1.48 -12.90
N PRO A 4 -10.46 2.73 -12.71
CA PRO A 4 -9.43 3.02 -11.72
C PRO A 4 -9.78 2.58 -10.29
N ASP A 5 -11.07 2.46 -9.96
CA ASP A 5 -11.54 1.97 -8.66
C ASP A 5 -11.45 0.43 -8.57
N GLU A 6 -11.70 -0.29 -9.66
CA GLU A 6 -11.54 -1.76 -9.75
C GLU A 6 -10.06 -2.22 -9.76
N ALA A 7 -9.12 -1.30 -10.01
CA ALA A 7 -7.68 -1.56 -9.96
C ALA A 7 -7.03 -1.28 -8.59
N ARG A 8 -7.79 -0.83 -7.59
CA ARG A 8 -7.29 -0.60 -6.23
C ARG A 8 -7.51 -1.81 -5.35
N ILE A 9 -6.50 -2.13 -4.57
CA ILE A 9 -6.51 -3.26 -3.65
C ILE A 9 -6.38 -2.70 -2.24
N TYR A 10 -7.30 -3.13 -1.37
CA TYR A 10 -7.28 -2.89 0.06
C TYR A 10 -7.10 -4.22 0.77
N ILE A 11 -6.13 -4.30 1.67
CA ILE A 11 -5.90 -5.50 2.47
C ILE A 11 -5.82 -5.09 3.93
N THR A 12 -6.55 -5.77 4.80
CA THR A 12 -6.45 -5.59 6.25
C THR A 12 -6.10 -6.90 6.92
N ASN A 13 -5.18 -6.85 7.86
CA ASN A 13 -4.88 -7.97 8.76
C ASN A 13 -5.02 -7.50 10.20
N HIS A 14 -5.36 -8.40 11.10
CA HIS A 14 -5.52 -8.07 12.51
C HIS A 14 -5.16 -9.21 13.43
N ASN A 15 -4.88 -8.86 14.68
CA ASN A 15 -4.71 -9.79 15.77
C ASN A 15 -6.10 -10.11 16.36
N GLU A 16 -6.58 -11.34 16.14
CA GLU A 16 -7.87 -11.83 16.62
C GLU A 16 -7.94 -11.96 18.14
N ALA A 17 -6.79 -12.13 18.81
CA ALA A 17 -6.72 -12.24 20.26
C ALA A 17 -6.77 -10.88 20.97
N ALA A 18 -6.64 -9.78 20.23
CA ALA A 18 -6.65 -8.44 20.80
C ALA A 18 -8.09 -8.01 21.16
N SER A 19 -8.27 -7.50 22.38
CA SER A 19 -9.52 -6.88 22.79
C SER A 19 -9.48 -5.38 22.47
N TYR A 20 -9.90 -5.02 21.25
CA TYR A 20 -9.81 -3.64 20.74
C TYR A 20 -10.53 -2.61 21.60
N SER A 21 -11.65 -2.99 22.22
CA SER A 21 -12.39 -2.14 23.15
C SER A 21 -11.67 -1.89 24.48
N SER A 22 -10.60 -2.61 24.78
CA SER A 22 -9.78 -2.39 25.98
C SER A 22 -8.78 -1.24 25.83
N TYR A 23 -8.52 -0.77 24.61
CA TYR A 23 -7.69 0.40 24.34
C TYR A 23 -8.53 1.68 24.37
N THR A 24 -7.96 2.77 24.85
CA THR A 24 -8.64 4.06 25.00
C THR A 24 -8.00 5.14 24.14
N THR A 25 -6.67 5.16 24.11
CA THR A 25 -5.90 6.24 23.48
C THR A 25 -5.09 5.77 22.29
N PHE A 26 -4.90 6.65 21.31
CA PHE A 26 -4.02 6.35 20.18
C PHE A 26 -3.13 7.55 19.83
N ARG A 27 -2.00 7.27 19.19
CA ARG A 27 -1.17 8.28 18.53
C ARG A 27 -0.69 7.77 17.18
N ILE A 28 -0.77 8.64 16.18
CA ILE A 28 -0.17 8.43 14.86
C ILE A 28 1.17 9.17 14.81
N THR A 29 2.19 8.58 14.20
CA THR A 29 3.47 9.26 13.97
C THR A 29 3.28 10.53 13.14
N ASP A 30 4.00 11.60 13.50
CA ASP A 30 3.86 12.90 12.84
C ASP A 30 4.44 12.95 11.41
N SER A 31 5.25 11.95 11.05
CA SER A 31 5.84 11.77 9.72
C SER A 31 5.59 10.36 9.19
N VAL A 32 5.62 10.23 7.88
CA VAL A 32 5.49 8.97 7.14
C VAL A 32 6.86 8.49 6.69
N ALA A 33 7.13 7.20 6.88
CA ALA A 33 8.37 6.60 6.38
C ALA A 33 8.26 6.37 4.86
N VAL A 34 9.26 6.80 4.10
CA VAL A 34 9.37 6.49 2.68
C VAL A 34 10.37 5.34 2.53
N ILE A 35 9.88 4.20 2.07
CA ILE A 35 10.64 2.98 1.86
C ILE A 35 10.72 2.75 0.36
N HIS A 36 11.92 2.53 -0.15
CA HIS A 36 12.17 2.21 -1.56
C HIS A 36 13.02 0.96 -1.64
N ASN A 37 12.55 -0.09 -2.32
CA ASN A 37 13.25 -1.37 -2.46
C ASN A 37 13.74 -1.93 -1.11
N ASN A 38 12.84 -1.98 -0.12
CA ASN A 38 13.08 -2.41 1.27
C ASN A 38 14.10 -1.59 2.06
N GLN A 39 14.48 -0.40 1.58
CA GLN A 39 15.38 0.51 2.30
C GLN A 39 14.63 1.77 2.71
N LEU A 40 14.73 2.13 3.99
CA LEU A 40 14.23 3.42 4.48
C LEU A 40 15.05 4.54 3.85
N GLN A 41 14.38 5.42 3.10
CA GLN A 41 15.01 6.58 2.47
C GLN A 41 14.93 7.79 3.39
N GLU A 42 13.72 8.11 3.85
CA GLU A 42 13.47 9.30 4.66
C GLU A 42 12.21 9.15 5.51
N ARG A 43 12.01 10.11 6.43
CA ARG A 43 10.74 10.33 7.12
C ARG A 43 10.27 11.74 6.80
N VAL A 44 9.12 11.85 6.16
CA VAL A 44 8.62 13.13 5.61
C VAL A 44 7.13 13.29 5.91
N ARG A 45 6.65 14.53 5.89
CA ARG A 45 5.23 14.87 6.03
C ARG A 45 4.82 15.76 4.86
N THR A 46 4.50 15.16 3.72
CA THR A 46 3.92 15.87 2.57
C THR A 46 2.48 16.29 2.85
N ALA A 47 1.87 17.08 1.96
CA ALA A 47 0.45 17.43 2.08
C ALA A 47 -0.47 16.19 2.03
N TYR A 48 -0.12 15.19 1.21
CA TYR A 48 -0.82 13.90 1.18
C TYR A 48 -0.71 13.18 2.52
N ASP A 49 0.51 13.08 3.06
CA ASP A 49 0.79 12.42 4.34
C ASP A 49 0.03 13.07 5.50
N ALA A 50 0.03 14.41 5.54
CA ALA A 50 -0.69 15.17 6.55
C ALA A 50 -2.20 14.91 6.48
N GLN A 51 -2.79 14.93 5.28
CA GLN A 51 -4.21 14.65 5.12
C GLN A 51 -4.58 13.21 5.50
N LEU A 52 -3.74 12.23 5.12
CA LEU A 52 -3.96 10.83 5.50
C LEU A 52 -3.89 10.63 7.01
N ILE A 53 -2.92 11.25 7.69
CA ILE A 53 -2.80 11.20 9.15
C ILE A 53 -4.07 11.75 9.82
N GLU A 54 -4.58 12.89 9.35
CA GLU A 54 -5.79 13.48 9.93
C GLU A 54 -7.06 12.69 9.61
N ALA A 55 -7.18 12.11 8.41
CA ALA A 55 -8.31 11.24 8.07
C ALA A 55 -8.32 9.96 8.93
N LEU A 56 -7.17 9.33 9.14
CA LEU A 56 -7.02 8.18 10.05
C LEU A 56 -7.33 8.56 11.50
N ALA A 57 -6.86 9.73 11.96
CA ALA A 57 -7.17 10.22 13.30
C ALA A 57 -8.67 10.43 13.49
N ALA A 58 -9.33 11.11 12.55
CA ALA A 58 -10.77 11.34 12.58
C ALA A 58 -11.54 10.01 12.61
N ARG A 59 -11.10 9.03 11.81
CA ARG A 59 -11.74 7.70 11.80
C ARG A 59 -11.55 6.94 13.11
N MET A 60 -10.35 6.95 13.69
CA MET A 60 -10.10 6.37 15.02
C MET A 60 -10.97 7.05 16.10
N GLN A 61 -11.12 8.37 16.03
CA GLN A 61 -11.99 9.12 16.95
C GLN A 61 -13.47 8.75 16.79
N GLN A 62 -13.96 8.58 15.56
CA GLN A 62 -15.31 8.07 15.30
C GLN A 62 -15.53 6.68 15.90
N ASN A 63 -14.49 5.85 15.90
CA ASN A 63 -14.50 4.52 16.51
C ASN A 63 -14.33 4.53 18.05
N GLY A 64 -14.37 5.71 18.67
CA GLY A 64 -14.39 5.88 20.13
C GLY A 64 -13.03 6.02 20.80
N TYR A 65 -11.92 6.03 20.05
CA TYR A 65 -10.58 6.22 20.61
C TYR A 65 -10.22 7.70 20.76
N THR A 66 -9.39 8.03 21.75
CA THR A 66 -8.94 9.40 22.02
C THR A 66 -7.53 9.63 21.50
N ARG A 67 -7.32 10.62 20.62
CA ARG A 67 -5.98 10.99 20.16
C ARG A 67 -5.21 11.67 21.29
N VAL A 68 -3.97 11.25 21.51
CA VAL A 68 -3.06 11.91 22.47
C VAL A 68 -1.94 12.66 21.76
N GLN A 69 -1.43 13.71 22.43
CA GLN A 69 -0.33 14.54 21.92
C GLN A 69 1.03 13.84 22.02
N ALA A 70 2.03 14.39 21.32
CA ALA A 70 3.41 13.95 21.46
C ALA A 70 3.89 14.04 22.92
N GLY A 71 4.71 13.08 23.34
CA GLY A 71 5.20 12.98 24.72
C GLY A 71 4.25 12.23 25.67
N VAL A 72 2.99 11.98 25.27
CA VAL A 72 2.09 11.06 25.99
C VAL A 72 2.20 9.67 25.37
N THR A 73 2.35 8.66 26.21
CA THR A 73 2.36 7.25 25.76
C THR A 73 0.92 6.82 25.48
N PRO A 74 0.55 6.47 24.23
CA PRO A 74 -0.79 6.00 23.89
C PRO A 74 -0.97 4.53 24.27
N ASP A 75 -2.21 4.03 24.20
CA ASP A 75 -2.47 2.59 24.20
C ASP A 75 -2.15 1.95 22.84
N ILE A 76 -2.52 2.62 21.74
CA ILE A 76 -2.27 2.20 20.36
C ILE A 76 -1.28 3.16 19.68
N GLY A 77 -0.17 2.63 19.20
CA GLY A 77 0.78 3.34 18.34
C GLY A 77 0.50 3.05 16.87
N ILE A 78 0.45 4.06 16.03
CA ILE A 78 0.16 3.92 14.60
C ILE A 78 1.30 4.52 13.76
N ASN A 79 1.87 3.70 12.90
CA ASN A 79 2.89 4.09 11.94
C ASN A 79 2.32 4.08 10.53
N ILE A 80 2.84 4.93 9.65
CA ILE A 80 2.46 4.96 8.24
C ILE A 80 3.73 4.93 7.40
N SER A 81 3.70 4.13 6.34
CA SER A 81 4.79 4.01 5.37
C SER A 81 4.26 4.15 3.94
N ARG A 82 4.98 4.91 3.10
CA ARG A 82 4.87 4.83 1.63
C ARG A 82 5.96 3.90 1.13
N VAL A 83 5.57 2.82 0.48
CA VAL A 83 6.48 1.78 0.00
C VAL A 83 6.50 1.81 -1.53
N TYR A 84 7.69 1.96 -2.11
CA TYR A 84 7.93 1.93 -3.53
C TYR A 84 8.84 0.75 -3.87
N ASN A 85 8.48 -0.03 -4.88
CA ASN A 85 9.31 -1.11 -5.39
C ASN A 85 9.47 -0.98 -6.91
N ASP A 86 10.72 -1.05 -7.37
CA ASP A 86 11.03 -1.04 -8.79
C ASP A 86 11.17 -2.48 -9.30
N TYR A 87 10.51 -2.75 -10.41
CA TYR A 87 10.66 -3.99 -11.15
C TYR A 87 11.25 -3.66 -12.52
N SER A 88 12.49 -4.10 -12.77
CA SER A 88 13.13 -3.97 -14.07
C SER A 88 13.02 -5.29 -14.84
N GLY A 89 12.58 -5.21 -16.09
CA GLY A 89 12.48 -6.36 -16.99
C GLY A 89 13.23 -6.11 -18.30
N VAL A 90 13.62 -7.20 -18.94
CA VAL A 90 14.20 -7.21 -20.29
C VAL A 90 13.22 -7.92 -21.21
N ILE A 91 12.82 -7.25 -22.28
CA ILE A 91 12.01 -7.82 -23.36
C ILE A 91 12.95 -8.08 -24.53
N SER A 92 13.16 -9.36 -24.83
CA SER A 92 13.73 -9.80 -26.09
C SER A 92 12.61 -9.84 -27.12
N TYR A 93 12.69 -9.02 -28.16
CA TYR A 93 11.65 -8.99 -29.21
C TYR A 93 11.47 -10.35 -29.90
N PRO A 94 12.56 -11.09 -30.26
CA PRO A 94 12.42 -12.46 -30.77
C PRO A 94 11.63 -13.38 -29.82
N ASP A 95 11.93 -13.37 -28.52
CA ASP A 95 11.29 -14.28 -27.55
C ASP A 95 9.86 -13.85 -27.22
N TYR A 96 9.60 -12.55 -27.16
CA TYR A 96 8.29 -11.98 -26.87
C TYR A 96 7.27 -12.30 -27.97
N TRP A 97 7.63 -12.04 -29.24
CA TRP A 97 6.77 -12.37 -30.37
C TRP A 97 6.79 -13.85 -30.73
N GLY A 98 7.85 -14.58 -30.40
CA GLY A 98 7.93 -16.04 -30.57
C GLY A 98 7.11 -16.82 -29.53
N GLY A 99 6.92 -16.28 -28.33
CA GLY A 99 6.10 -16.90 -27.26
C GLY A 99 4.60 -16.73 -27.42
N TYR A 100 4.14 -15.69 -28.12
CA TYR A 100 2.76 -15.62 -28.62
C TYR A 100 2.68 -16.51 -29.87
N GLY A 101 2.08 -17.70 -29.74
CA GLY A 101 2.03 -18.75 -30.77
C GLY A 101 1.28 -18.40 -32.07
N GLY A 102 1.73 -17.35 -32.77
CA GLY A 102 1.11 -16.80 -33.96
C GLY A 102 1.15 -15.27 -33.97
N TYR A 103 2.35 -14.70 -34.18
CA TYR A 103 2.41 -13.37 -34.79
C TYR A 103 1.80 -13.44 -36.21
N TRP A 104 1.32 -12.32 -36.76
CA TRP A 104 0.57 -12.31 -38.03
C TRP A 104 1.33 -13.01 -39.16
N ASP A 105 0.72 -14.00 -39.82
CA ASP A 105 1.32 -14.69 -40.97
C ASP A 105 1.74 -13.68 -42.06
N PRO A 106 3.02 -13.66 -42.49
CA PRO A 106 3.50 -12.83 -43.60
C PRO A 106 2.71 -13.00 -44.91
N TYR A 107 1.98 -14.11 -45.09
CA TYR A 107 0.98 -14.27 -46.14
C TYR A 107 -0.07 -13.15 -46.18
N ALA A 108 -0.49 -12.64 -45.01
CA ALA A 108 -1.45 -11.53 -44.94
C ALA A 108 -0.93 -10.24 -45.60
N TRP A 109 0.40 -10.13 -45.77
CA TRP A 109 1.08 -9.02 -46.42
C TRP A 109 1.54 -9.34 -47.85
N GLY A 110 1.16 -10.50 -48.39
CA GLY A 110 1.54 -10.94 -49.74
C GLY A 110 2.90 -11.65 -49.83
N TYR A 111 3.47 -12.07 -48.70
CA TYR A 111 4.79 -12.73 -48.64
C TYR A 111 4.69 -14.13 -47.99
N PRO A 112 4.13 -15.14 -48.70
CA PRO A 112 3.85 -16.48 -48.15
C PRO A 112 5.07 -17.23 -47.58
N ASP A 113 6.26 -17.00 -48.12
CA ASP A 113 7.47 -17.75 -47.76
C ASP A 113 8.42 -16.97 -46.84
N TYR A 114 7.99 -15.81 -46.33
CA TYR A 114 8.83 -14.96 -45.50
C TYR A 114 8.59 -15.22 -44.02
N GLY A 115 9.63 -15.03 -43.21
CA GLY A 115 9.54 -14.98 -41.75
C GLY A 115 9.91 -13.59 -41.25
N TYR A 116 9.48 -13.25 -40.03
CA TYR A 116 9.94 -12.01 -39.40
C TYR A 116 11.37 -12.16 -38.90
N TYR A 117 12.20 -11.17 -39.23
CA TYR A 117 13.55 -11.05 -38.69
C TYR A 117 13.58 -9.88 -37.69
N PHE A 118 13.88 -10.20 -36.44
CA PHE A 118 14.06 -9.22 -35.39
C PHE A 118 15.56 -9.14 -35.03
N PRO A 119 16.29 -8.10 -35.44
CA PRO A 119 17.73 -8.01 -35.24
C PRO A 119 18.05 -7.72 -33.77
N GLY A 120 18.19 -8.75 -32.93
CA GLY A 120 18.70 -8.64 -31.56
C GLY A 120 18.11 -7.49 -30.73
N ILE A 121 16.86 -7.11 -31.00
CA ILE A 121 16.25 -5.93 -30.39
C ILE A 121 15.89 -6.30 -28.96
N VAL A 122 16.51 -5.61 -28.03
CA VAL A 122 16.26 -5.75 -26.60
C VAL A 122 15.69 -4.44 -26.10
N GLY A 123 14.49 -4.51 -25.52
CA GLY A 123 13.89 -3.40 -24.79
C GLY A 123 14.06 -3.62 -23.29
N THR A 124 14.43 -2.58 -22.54
CA THR A 124 14.38 -2.61 -21.08
C THR A 124 13.26 -1.72 -20.60
N TYR A 125 12.54 -2.15 -19.57
CA TYR A 125 11.54 -1.33 -18.92
C TYR A 125 11.69 -1.41 -17.40
N THR A 126 11.24 -0.36 -16.71
CA THR A 126 11.15 -0.33 -15.25
C THR A 126 9.75 0.10 -14.88
N VAL A 127 9.11 -0.65 -13.99
CA VAL A 127 7.82 -0.30 -13.39
C VAL A 127 8.06 -0.04 -11.91
N THR A 128 7.81 1.18 -11.48
CA THR A 128 7.73 1.51 -10.06
C THR A 128 6.29 1.32 -9.62
N ASP A 129 6.08 0.44 -8.65
CA ASP A 129 4.80 0.29 -7.99
C ASP A 129 4.86 0.83 -6.57
N GLY A 130 3.75 1.42 -6.12
CA GLY A 130 3.69 2.12 -4.85
C GLY A 130 2.48 1.75 -4.02
N ALA A 131 2.69 1.63 -2.71
CA ALA A 131 1.67 1.29 -1.73
C ALA A 131 1.78 2.18 -0.49
N VAL A 132 0.67 2.27 0.25
CA VAL A 132 0.62 2.84 1.60
C VAL A 132 0.36 1.70 2.58
N SER A 133 1.22 1.57 3.58
CA SER A 133 1.03 0.68 4.74
C SER A 133 0.71 1.51 5.98
N ILE A 134 -0.26 1.06 6.77
CA ILE A 134 -0.64 1.64 8.05
C ILE A 134 -0.58 0.51 9.07
N ASP A 135 0.25 0.64 10.09
CA ASP A 135 0.53 -0.42 11.05
C ASP A 135 0.24 0.05 12.47
N MET A 136 -0.59 -0.71 13.19
CA MET A 136 -1.02 -0.45 14.56
C MET A 136 -0.39 -1.45 15.53
N PHE A 137 0.10 -0.94 16.64
CA PHE A 137 0.80 -1.72 17.66
C PHE A 137 0.23 -1.46 19.06
N ASP A 138 0.27 -2.50 19.88
CA ASP A 138 -0.08 -2.46 21.29
C ASP A 138 1.08 -1.83 22.08
N VAL A 139 0.90 -0.57 22.45
CA VAL A 139 1.84 0.17 23.28
C VAL A 139 1.52 -0.02 24.76
N LYS A 140 0.22 -0.18 25.09
CA LYS A 140 -0.28 -0.41 26.45
C LYS A 140 0.41 -1.60 27.14
N ASN A 141 0.61 -2.70 26.42
CA ASN A 141 1.11 -3.96 26.95
C ASN A 141 2.59 -4.26 26.61
N ALA A 142 3.34 -3.26 26.13
CA ALA A 142 4.72 -3.42 25.65
C ALA A 142 5.71 -3.96 26.70
N GLY A 143 5.45 -3.70 27.98
CA GLY A 143 6.31 -4.04 29.11
C GLY A 143 6.39 -5.54 29.44
N THR A 144 5.51 -6.37 28.89
CA THR A 144 5.47 -7.80 29.22
C THR A 144 6.65 -8.56 28.61
N ASN A 145 7.12 -8.17 27.41
CA ASN A 145 8.17 -8.87 26.66
C ASN A 145 9.19 -7.94 25.98
N ASN A 146 9.23 -6.64 26.33
CA ASN A 146 10.05 -5.62 25.65
C ASN A 146 9.80 -5.52 24.13
N GLN A 147 8.57 -5.80 23.69
CA GLN A 147 8.15 -5.80 22.30
C GLN A 147 6.80 -5.12 22.17
N LEU A 148 6.61 -4.37 21.09
CA LEU A 148 5.29 -3.86 20.72
C LEU A 148 4.57 -4.94 19.92
N ALA A 149 3.46 -5.45 20.44
CA ALA A 149 2.70 -6.48 19.77
C ALA A 149 1.94 -5.89 18.57
N PHE A 150 1.85 -6.66 17.48
CA PHE A 150 1.03 -6.30 16.34
C PHE A 150 -0.46 -6.32 16.72
N LEU A 151 -1.19 -5.30 16.26
CA LEU A 151 -2.65 -5.23 16.38
C LEU A 151 -3.32 -5.32 15.01
N TRP A 152 -2.97 -4.42 14.10
CA TRP A 152 -3.69 -4.30 12.84
C TRP A 152 -2.78 -3.69 11.77
N SER A 153 -2.96 -4.10 10.52
CA SER A 153 -2.34 -3.46 9.36
C SER A 153 -3.37 -3.20 8.28
N GLY A 154 -3.25 -2.06 7.60
CA GLY A 154 -3.98 -1.75 6.38
C GLY A 154 -3.02 -1.44 5.24
N LEU A 155 -3.24 -2.04 4.08
CA LEU A 155 -2.48 -1.81 2.85
C LEU A 155 -3.39 -1.21 1.78
N ILE A 156 -2.93 -0.14 1.14
CA ILE A 156 -3.57 0.48 -0.03
C ILE A 156 -2.59 0.40 -1.19
N ARG A 157 -3.01 -0.20 -2.30
CA ARG A 157 -2.18 -0.36 -3.51
C ARG A 157 -3.02 -0.16 -4.77
N GLY A 158 -2.35 0.20 -5.87
CA GLY A 158 -2.98 0.34 -7.18
C GLY A 158 -3.15 1.79 -7.61
N ASN A 159 -3.98 2.00 -8.64
CA ASN A 159 -4.11 3.30 -9.28
C ASN A 159 -4.68 4.35 -8.31
N GLY A 160 -4.03 5.50 -8.20
CA GLY A 160 -4.56 6.63 -7.43
C GLY A 160 -4.35 6.54 -5.91
N THR A 161 -3.53 5.59 -5.41
CA THR A 161 -3.14 5.48 -4.00
C THR A 161 -2.64 6.82 -3.42
N PHE A 162 -1.82 7.55 -4.18
CA PHE A 162 -1.21 8.81 -3.73
C PHE A 162 -2.00 10.06 -4.16
N ILE A 163 -3.28 9.92 -4.53
CA ILE A 163 -4.16 11.04 -4.87
C ILE A 163 -4.92 11.47 -3.60
N GLN A 164 -4.73 12.72 -3.18
CA GLN A 164 -5.35 13.28 -1.98
C GLN A 164 -6.88 13.13 -1.94
N ALA A 165 -7.55 13.35 -3.08
CA ALA A 165 -9.00 13.24 -3.19
C ALA A 165 -9.54 11.82 -2.90
N ASN A 166 -8.67 10.79 -2.92
CA ASN A 166 -9.06 9.41 -2.63
C ASN A 166 -8.83 9.00 -1.17
N ILE A 167 -8.17 9.84 -0.34
CA ILE A 167 -7.79 9.48 1.03
C ILE A 167 -8.99 9.02 1.86
N ASP A 168 -10.09 9.78 1.85
CA ASP A 168 -11.27 9.44 2.65
C ASP A 168 -11.86 8.09 2.22
N LYS A 169 -11.88 7.81 0.91
CA LYS A 169 -12.32 6.52 0.37
C LYS A 169 -11.39 5.39 0.80
N HIS A 170 -10.07 5.62 0.81
CA HIS A 170 -9.10 4.62 1.25
C HIS A 170 -9.29 4.29 2.74
N VAL A 171 -9.38 5.31 3.58
CA VAL A 171 -9.59 5.14 5.03
C VAL A 171 -10.93 4.46 5.28
N GLN A 172 -12.00 4.88 4.60
CA GLN A 172 -13.29 4.22 4.70
C GLN A 172 -13.20 2.73 4.34
N ALA A 173 -12.62 2.39 3.19
CA ALA A 173 -12.52 1.00 2.73
C ALA A 173 -11.74 0.10 3.70
N LEU A 174 -10.65 0.59 4.29
CA LEU A 174 -9.87 -0.16 5.28
C LEU A 174 -10.68 -0.40 6.57
N PHE A 175 -11.40 0.61 7.05
CA PHE A 175 -12.13 0.50 8.32
C PHE A 175 -13.48 -0.20 8.18
N GLU A 176 -14.12 -0.20 7.01
CA GLU A 176 -15.30 -1.04 6.72
C GLU A 176 -14.95 -2.54 6.76
N GLN A 177 -13.74 -2.90 6.34
CA GLN A 177 -13.21 -4.25 6.46
C GLN A 177 -12.73 -4.60 7.89
N SER A 178 -12.74 -3.62 8.80
CA SER A 178 -12.23 -3.75 10.16
C SER A 178 -13.28 -3.39 11.22
N PRO A 179 -14.48 -4.01 11.21
CA PRO A 179 -15.57 -3.64 12.12
C PRO A 179 -15.23 -3.88 13.60
N TYR A 180 -14.27 -4.75 13.89
CA TYR A 180 -13.75 -5.03 15.24
C TYR A 180 -12.87 -3.91 15.81
N LEU A 181 -12.35 -3.00 14.98
CA LEU A 181 -11.49 -1.90 15.40
C LEU A 181 -12.31 -0.74 15.99
N THR A 182 -13.11 -1.03 17.02
CA THR A 182 -13.98 -0.06 17.71
C THR A 182 -13.87 -0.21 19.22
N ARG A 183 -14.00 0.92 19.92
CA ARG A 183 -14.17 0.98 21.38
C ARG A 183 -15.64 1.00 21.79
N ASN A 184 -16.48 1.58 20.94
CA ASN A 184 -17.92 1.70 21.16
C ASN A 184 -18.62 0.33 21.07
#